data_AF-A0AAD1XW65-F1
#
_entry.id   AF-A0AAD1XW65-F1
#
_cell.length_a   1.000
_cell.length_b   1.000
_cell.length_c   1.000
_cell.angle_alpha   90.00
_cell.angle_beta   90.00
_cell.angle_gamma   90.00
#
_symmetry.space_group_name_H-M   'P 1'
#
loop_
_entity.id
_entity.type
_entity.pdbx_description
1 polymer ?
#
loop_
_entity_poly.entity_id
_entity_poly.type
_entity_poly.pdbx_seq_one_letter_code
_entity_poly.pdbx_strand_id
1 'polypeptide(L)'
;MDSSKAAKKLTVLCLHGFFNNTNVVNHQLRHYRQLFGKYVRFVPINAPFECENVFDQAIARMFKAPFYSWYFYDPSTCECRGIEESVEYVVDYINNHGPFDGVLGFSQGTMMARILLKMNEFKSTFPKLEVDPPKFGVIFSGMFTERARYFPQYDEDCLKVLTEFQQPMLYVYGDKDPLKQNIEGALVKEGDYTIIKHDYAHNIPKLKYDDLEEFTRFFDRMYYNINGENMELDFSDFDI
;
A
#
# COMPACT_ATOMS: atom_id res chain seq x y z
N MET A 1 -16.17 -1.77 36.27
CA MET A 1 -15.71 -0.38 36.06
C MET A 1 -14.98 -0.41 34.74
N ASP A 2 -15.68 -0.01 33.69
CA ASP A 2 -15.23 -0.14 32.31
C ASP A 2 -14.25 1.00 32.03
N SER A 3 -12.97 0.69 31.88
CA SER A 3 -11.99 1.68 31.42
C SER A 3 -12.26 1.89 29.94
N SER A 4 -13.03 2.92 29.58
CA SER A 4 -13.18 3.33 28.18
C SER A 4 -11.79 3.56 27.60
N LYS A 5 -11.31 2.63 26.78
CA LYS A 5 -10.01 2.75 26.13
C LYS A 5 -10.11 3.93 25.17
N ALA A 6 -9.33 4.99 25.40
CA ALA A 6 -9.32 6.15 24.53
C ALA A 6 -9.07 5.73 23.09
N ALA A 7 -9.84 6.28 22.14
CA ALA A 7 -9.73 5.94 20.74
C ALA A 7 -8.32 6.22 20.22
N LYS A 8 -7.76 5.25 19.48
CA LYS A 8 -6.41 5.33 18.94
C LYS A 8 -6.44 5.76 17.48
N LYS A 9 -5.38 6.44 17.05
CA LYS A 9 -5.14 6.63 15.61
C LYS A 9 -4.87 5.28 14.96
N LEU A 10 -5.43 5.08 13.77
CA LEU A 10 -5.02 4.00 12.89
C LEU A 10 -3.56 4.20 12.50
N THR A 11 -2.84 3.10 12.37
CA THR A 11 -1.45 3.10 11.91
C THR A 11 -1.35 2.36 10.59
N VAL A 12 -0.90 3.05 9.54
CA VAL A 12 -0.86 2.51 8.18
C VAL A 12 0.58 2.47 7.68
N LEU A 13 1.11 1.27 7.48
CA LEU A 13 2.44 1.08 6.89
C LEU A 13 2.39 1.46 5.41
N CYS A 14 3.27 2.36 4.95
CA CYS A 14 3.24 2.87 3.58
C CYS A 14 4.47 2.39 2.78
N LEU A 15 4.22 1.67 1.69
CA LEU A 15 5.22 1.06 0.83
C LEU A 15 5.27 1.81 -0.51
N HIS A 16 6.39 2.49 -0.76
CA HIS A 16 6.57 3.35 -1.93
C HIS A 16 6.75 2.56 -3.23
N GLY A 17 6.69 3.27 -4.37
CA GLY A 17 6.92 2.69 -5.71
C GLY A 17 8.40 2.47 -6.05
N PHE A 18 8.67 2.01 -7.26
CA PHE A 18 10.02 1.74 -7.76
C PHE A 18 10.90 3.01 -7.79
N PHE A 19 12.17 2.88 -7.41
CA PHE A 19 13.19 3.95 -7.44
C PHE A 19 12.72 5.20 -6.69
N ASN A 20 12.21 4.96 -5.49
CA ASN A 20 11.56 5.97 -4.67
C ASN A 20 12.06 5.94 -3.23
N ASN A 21 11.69 6.91 -2.40
CA ASN A 21 12.04 6.90 -0.97
C ASN A 21 10.92 7.48 -0.10
N THR A 22 11.09 7.40 1.23
CA THR A 22 10.09 7.88 2.20
C THR A 22 9.74 9.36 2.02
N ASN A 23 10.66 10.22 1.58
CA ASN A 23 10.38 11.64 1.37
C ASN A 23 9.37 11.86 0.25
N VAL A 24 9.48 11.10 -0.82
CA VAL A 24 8.58 11.21 -1.97
C VAL A 24 7.18 10.71 -1.62
N VAL A 25 7.05 9.52 -1.04
CA VAL A 25 5.72 9.01 -0.67
C VAL A 25 5.08 9.87 0.42
N ASN A 26 5.86 10.44 1.36
CA ASN A 26 5.36 11.44 2.30
C ASN A 26 4.82 12.70 1.61
N HIS A 27 5.52 13.18 0.58
CA HIS A 27 5.10 14.34 -0.20
C HIS A 27 3.85 14.05 -1.04
N GLN A 28 3.77 12.86 -1.64
CA GLN A 28 2.61 12.39 -2.39
C GLN A 28 1.39 12.23 -1.47
N LEU A 29 1.58 11.72 -0.25
CA LEU A 29 0.54 11.56 0.76
C LEU A 29 0.23 12.83 1.55
N ARG A 30 0.85 13.98 1.25
CA ARG A 30 0.74 15.19 2.09
C ARG A 30 -0.71 15.62 2.34
N HIS A 31 -1.56 15.51 1.32
CA HIS A 31 -2.95 15.91 1.39
C HIS A 31 -3.73 15.02 2.37
N TYR A 32 -3.59 13.71 2.25
CA TYR A 32 -4.20 12.75 3.17
C TYR A 32 -3.65 12.88 4.59
N ARG A 33 -2.34 13.15 4.75
CA ARG A 33 -1.75 13.37 6.08
C ARG A 33 -2.30 14.61 6.77
N GLN A 34 -2.60 15.67 6.01
CA GLN A 34 -3.21 16.89 6.53
C GLN A 34 -4.67 16.65 6.94
N LEU A 35 -5.45 16.00 6.07
CA LEU A 35 -6.87 15.71 6.30
C LEU A 35 -7.11 14.70 7.44
N PHE A 36 -6.46 13.54 7.34
CA PHE A 36 -6.73 12.40 8.22
C PHE A 36 -5.78 12.34 9.42
N GLY A 37 -4.85 13.27 9.59
CA GLY A 37 -3.77 13.18 10.59
C GLY A 37 -4.23 13.10 12.06
N LYS A 38 -5.47 13.51 12.35
CA LYS A 38 -6.09 13.31 13.68
C LYS A 38 -6.47 11.84 13.94
N TYR A 39 -6.76 11.07 12.90
CA TYR A 39 -7.32 9.71 12.99
C TYR A 39 -6.38 8.64 12.42
N VAL A 40 -5.47 9.00 11.50
CA VAL A 40 -4.61 8.07 10.77
C VAL A 40 -3.17 8.57 10.79
N ARG A 41 -2.26 7.68 11.17
CA ARG A 41 -0.81 7.87 11.09
C ARG A 41 -0.26 7.02 9.96
N PHE A 42 0.10 7.67 8.86
CA PHE A 42 0.83 7.08 7.74
C PHE A 42 2.32 6.96 8.08
N VAL A 43 2.87 5.74 8.01
CA VAL A 43 4.25 5.41 8.39
C VAL A 43 4.97 4.86 7.16
N PRO A 44 5.65 5.71 6.37
CA PRO A 44 6.43 5.24 5.24
C PRO A 44 7.79 4.68 5.66
N ILE A 45 8.21 3.62 4.97
CA ILE A 45 9.53 3.01 5.11
C ILE A 45 10.23 2.95 3.75
N ASN A 46 11.56 2.95 3.77
CA ASN A 46 12.34 2.70 2.55
C ASN A 46 12.37 1.19 2.31
N ALA A 47 12.35 0.79 1.04
CA ALA A 47 12.65 -0.58 0.64
C ALA A 47 14.13 -0.93 0.90
N PRO A 48 14.52 -2.22 0.99
CA PRO A 48 15.86 -2.60 1.42
C PRO A 48 16.94 -2.42 0.33
N PHE A 49 16.56 -2.36 -0.95
CA PHE A 49 17.53 -2.26 -2.03
C PHE A 49 17.78 -0.82 -2.43
N GLU A 50 18.92 -0.27 -1.99
CA GLU A 50 19.39 1.05 -2.41
C GLU A 50 19.69 1.08 -3.92
N CYS A 51 19.26 2.16 -4.57
CA CYS A 51 19.40 2.43 -5.99
C CYS A 51 20.00 3.84 -6.16
N GLU A 52 21.15 3.93 -6.83
CA GLU A 52 21.81 5.22 -7.09
C GLU A 52 21.16 6.00 -8.25
N ASN A 53 20.51 5.29 -9.17
CA ASN A 53 19.83 5.88 -10.31
C ASN A 53 18.39 6.27 -9.95
N VAL A 54 17.87 7.32 -10.60
CA VAL A 54 16.45 7.68 -10.54
C VAL A 54 15.81 7.32 -11.87
N PHE A 55 14.68 6.61 -11.83
CA PHE A 55 13.94 6.27 -13.03
C PHE A 55 13.18 7.50 -13.56
N ASP A 56 12.62 8.30 -12.65
CA ASP A 56 11.87 9.51 -12.96
C ASP A 56 12.70 10.78 -12.71
N GLN A 57 13.03 11.52 -13.78
CA GLN A 57 13.78 12.77 -13.68
C GLN A 57 13.03 13.86 -12.90
N ALA A 58 11.70 13.85 -12.87
CA ALA A 58 10.93 14.79 -12.06
C ALA A 58 11.14 14.53 -10.56
N ILE A 59 11.16 13.25 -10.16
CA ILE A 59 11.51 12.84 -8.80
C ILE A 59 12.96 13.24 -8.47
N ALA A 60 13.91 12.99 -9.39
CA ALA A 60 15.32 13.32 -9.19
C ALA A 60 15.57 14.82 -8.98
N ARG A 61 14.74 15.69 -9.58
CA ARG A 61 14.84 17.15 -9.44
C ARG A 61 14.29 17.65 -8.11
N MET A 62 13.31 16.95 -7.55
CA MET A 62 12.61 17.38 -6.33
C MET A 62 13.13 16.70 -5.06
N PHE A 63 13.73 15.52 -5.18
CA PHE A 63 14.12 14.67 -4.05
C PHE A 63 15.54 14.16 -4.21
N LYS A 64 16.21 13.96 -3.07
CA LYS A 64 17.60 13.51 -3.02
C LYS A 64 17.69 12.00 -2.88
N ALA A 65 18.66 11.41 -3.58
CA ALA A 65 19.12 10.04 -3.38
C ALA A 65 19.69 9.84 -1.95
N PRO A 66 19.80 8.60 -1.46
CA PRO A 66 19.46 7.35 -2.14
C PRO A 66 17.97 7.15 -2.43
N PHE A 67 17.68 6.40 -3.49
CA PHE A 67 16.36 5.85 -3.79
C PHE A 67 16.37 4.35 -3.53
N TYR A 68 15.19 3.73 -3.49
CA TYR A 68 15.05 2.35 -3.08
C TYR A 68 14.06 1.58 -3.96
N SER A 69 14.23 0.27 -4.01
CA SER A 69 13.36 -0.68 -4.70
C SER A 69 13.00 -1.85 -3.80
N TRP A 70 11.82 -2.43 -3.96
CA TRP A 70 11.39 -3.63 -3.23
C TRP A 70 11.86 -4.93 -3.91
N TYR A 71 11.98 -4.91 -5.22
CA TYR A 71 12.45 -6.06 -6.01
C TYR A 71 12.89 -5.58 -7.39
N PHE A 72 13.49 -6.45 -8.17
CA PHE A 72 13.88 -6.16 -9.55
C PHE A 72 13.15 -7.11 -10.49
N TYR A 73 12.45 -6.55 -11.48
CA TYR A 73 11.76 -7.32 -12.50
C TYR A 73 12.70 -7.53 -13.70
N ASP A 74 12.91 -8.79 -14.06
CA ASP A 74 13.64 -9.20 -15.25
C ASP A 74 12.63 -9.45 -16.39
N PRO A 75 12.55 -8.56 -17.40
CA PRO A 75 11.58 -8.72 -18.48
C PRO A 75 11.89 -9.90 -19.41
N SER A 76 13.12 -10.44 -19.38
CA SER A 76 13.49 -11.58 -20.23
C SER A 76 12.98 -12.91 -19.69
N THR A 77 12.92 -13.04 -18.36
CA THR A 77 12.42 -14.25 -17.67
C THR A 77 11.05 -14.04 -17.02
N CYS A 78 10.55 -12.81 -17.01
CA CYS A 78 9.39 -12.36 -16.26
C CYS A 78 9.50 -12.57 -14.74
N GLU A 79 10.71 -12.66 -14.19
CA GLU A 79 10.94 -12.95 -12.77
C GLU A 79 11.09 -11.68 -11.94
N CYS A 80 10.56 -11.69 -10.72
CA CYS A 80 10.86 -10.68 -9.71
C CYS A 80 11.89 -11.25 -8.72
N ARG A 81 13.04 -10.60 -8.58
CA ARG A 81 14.12 -10.99 -7.65
C ARG A 81 14.18 -10.01 -6.48
N GLY A 82 14.42 -10.50 -5.26
CA GLY A 82 14.51 -9.68 -4.04
C GLY A 82 13.23 -9.61 -3.20
N ILE A 83 12.15 -10.28 -3.60
CA ILE A 83 10.88 -10.20 -2.86
C ILE A 83 11.01 -10.83 -1.48
N GLU A 84 11.71 -11.96 -1.36
CA GLU A 84 11.86 -12.67 -0.08
C GLU A 84 12.58 -11.81 0.95
N GLU A 85 13.70 -11.20 0.55
CA GLU A 85 14.48 -10.29 1.38
C GLU A 85 13.68 -9.05 1.78
N SER A 86 12.84 -8.53 0.87
CA SER A 86 11.92 -7.45 1.18
C SER A 86 10.81 -7.85 2.14
N VAL A 87 10.27 -9.07 2.02
CA VAL A 87 9.29 -9.60 2.97
C VAL A 87 9.92 -9.72 4.35
N GLU A 88 11.10 -10.34 4.46
CA GLU A 88 11.83 -10.46 5.72
C GLU A 88 12.11 -9.09 6.35
N TYR A 89 12.62 -8.14 5.57
CA TYR A 89 12.87 -6.77 6.02
C TYR A 89 11.60 -6.09 6.59
N VAL A 90 10.46 -6.21 5.89
CA VAL A 90 9.22 -5.58 6.35
C VAL A 90 8.67 -6.28 7.58
N VAL A 91 8.77 -7.60 7.66
CA VAL A 91 8.38 -8.36 8.85
C VAL A 91 9.18 -7.93 10.08
N ASP A 92 10.50 -7.82 9.94
CA ASP A 92 11.36 -7.33 11.01
C ASP A 92 10.97 -5.90 11.42
N TYR A 93 10.65 -5.04 10.45
CA TYR A 93 10.17 -3.70 10.76
C TYR A 93 8.83 -3.73 11.54
N ILE A 94 7.87 -4.56 11.13
CA ILE A 94 6.58 -4.73 11.80
C ILE A 94 6.77 -5.25 13.23
N ASN A 95 7.64 -6.23 13.44
CA ASN A 95 7.95 -6.76 14.77
C ASN A 95 8.51 -5.70 15.72
N ASN A 96 9.29 -4.75 15.21
CA ASN A 96 9.94 -3.73 16.03
C ASN A 96 9.12 -2.43 16.20
N HIS A 97 8.19 -2.14 15.29
CA HIS A 97 7.49 -0.84 15.25
C HIS A 97 5.96 -0.95 15.16
N GLY A 98 5.44 -2.16 14.98
CA GLY A 98 4.02 -2.45 14.89
C GLY A 98 3.33 -2.57 16.25
N PRO A 99 2.08 -3.07 16.28
CA PRO A 99 1.31 -3.55 15.13
C PRO A 99 0.87 -2.39 14.19
N PHE A 100 0.61 -2.73 12.93
CA PHE A 100 -0.01 -1.83 11.96
C PHE A 100 -1.45 -2.25 11.68
N ASP A 101 -2.38 -1.30 11.67
CA ASP A 101 -3.80 -1.58 11.41
C ASP A 101 -4.09 -1.79 9.92
N GLY A 102 -3.34 -1.13 9.05
CA GLY A 102 -3.50 -1.24 7.60
C GLY A 102 -2.16 -1.13 6.86
N VAL A 103 -2.18 -1.47 5.58
CA VAL A 103 -1.03 -1.30 4.69
C VAL A 103 -1.46 -0.54 3.43
N LEU A 104 -0.63 0.42 3.04
CA LEU A 104 -0.77 1.21 1.83
C LEU A 104 0.39 0.88 0.89
N GLY A 105 0.09 0.51 -0.35
CA GLY A 105 1.09 0.36 -1.39
C GLY A 105 0.88 1.35 -2.53
N PHE A 106 1.97 1.83 -3.12
CA PHE A 106 1.96 2.55 -4.39
C PHE A 106 2.84 1.82 -5.42
N SER A 107 2.34 1.64 -6.65
CA SER A 107 3.10 1.04 -7.75
C SER A 107 3.71 -0.31 -7.31
N GLN A 108 5.03 -0.46 -7.36
CA GLN A 108 5.75 -1.64 -6.87
C GLN A 108 5.39 -2.04 -5.42
N GLY A 109 5.19 -1.07 -4.52
CA GLY A 109 4.86 -1.33 -3.12
C GLY A 109 3.50 -2.01 -2.94
N THR A 110 2.62 -1.99 -3.95
CA THR A 110 1.33 -2.69 -3.89
C THR A 110 1.47 -4.21 -3.89
N MET A 111 2.46 -4.75 -4.59
CA MET A 111 2.78 -6.18 -4.54
C MET A 111 3.17 -6.58 -3.12
N MET A 112 4.07 -5.81 -2.48
CA MET A 112 4.47 -6.06 -1.09
C MET A 112 3.28 -5.94 -0.12
N ALA A 113 2.43 -4.92 -0.30
CA ALA A 113 1.23 -4.75 0.53
C ALA A 113 0.29 -5.96 0.46
N ARG A 114 0.09 -6.50 -0.76
CA ARG A 114 -0.73 -7.69 -1.00
C ARG A 114 -0.13 -8.96 -0.37
N ILE A 115 1.19 -9.12 -0.43
CA ILE A 115 1.88 -10.23 0.26
C ILE A 115 1.64 -10.14 1.77
N LEU A 116 1.77 -8.95 2.36
CA LEU A 116 1.54 -8.76 3.80
C LEU A 116 0.10 -9.06 4.19
N LEU A 117 -0.89 -8.59 3.42
CA LEU A 117 -2.30 -8.90 3.71
C LEU A 117 -2.58 -10.42 3.69
N LYS A 118 -1.79 -11.18 2.94
CA LYS A 118 -1.91 -12.63 2.79
C LYS A 118 -0.82 -13.43 3.49
N MET A 119 -0.08 -12.81 4.41
CA MET A 119 1.10 -13.43 5.01
C MET A 119 0.87 -14.82 5.60
N ASN A 120 -0.33 -15.08 6.15
CA ASN A 120 -0.70 -16.39 6.67
C ASN A 120 -0.71 -17.50 5.59
N GLU A 121 -1.08 -17.17 4.35
CA GLU A 121 -1.09 -18.10 3.21
C GLU A 121 0.31 -18.37 2.65
N PHE A 122 1.28 -17.52 3.00
CA PHE A 122 2.68 -17.60 2.59
C PHE A 122 3.59 -18.14 3.69
N LYS A 123 3.08 -18.63 4.82
CA LYS A 123 3.94 -19.15 5.92
C LYS A 123 4.85 -20.31 5.49
N SER A 124 4.42 -21.13 4.54
CA SER A 124 5.27 -22.20 3.96
C SER A 124 6.42 -21.64 3.13
N THR A 125 6.19 -20.51 2.46
CA THR A 125 7.15 -19.81 1.60
C THR A 125 8.11 -18.96 2.45
N PHE A 126 7.56 -18.24 3.42
CA PHE A 126 8.28 -17.33 4.32
C PHE A 126 8.00 -17.72 5.77
N PRO A 127 8.74 -18.70 6.32
CA PRO A 127 8.52 -19.20 7.68
C PRO A 127 8.75 -18.14 8.76
N LYS A 128 9.46 -17.05 8.45
CA LYS A 128 9.65 -15.90 9.33
C LYS A 128 8.42 -14.97 9.42
N LEU A 129 7.35 -15.18 8.63
CA LEU A 129 6.09 -14.42 8.72
C LEU A 129 5.30 -14.77 10.00
N GLU A 130 5.83 -14.38 11.15
CA GLU A 130 5.18 -14.47 12.46
C GLU A 130 4.63 -13.12 12.92
N VAL A 131 3.88 -12.44 12.04
CA VAL A 131 3.16 -11.22 12.39
C VAL A 131 1.69 -11.35 12.02
N ASP A 132 0.83 -10.55 12.65
CA ASP A 132 -0.58 -10.49 12.26
C ASP A 132 -0.73 -9.68 10.97
N PRO A 133 -1.54 -10.14 10.00
CA PRO A 133 -1.79 -9.38 8.78
C PRO A 133 -2.45 -8.04 9.11
N PRO A 134 -2.15 -6.97 8.35
CA PRO A 134 -2.92 -5.75 8.40
C PRO A 134 -4.40 -6.04 8.16
N LYS A 135 -5.28 -5.27 8.81
CA LYS A 135 -6.73 -5.48 8.78
C LYS A 135 -7.39 -4.95 7.51
N PHE A 136 -6.71 -4.08 6.77
CA PHE A 136 -7.18 -3.51 5.51
C PHE A 136 -6.02 -3.09 4.61
N GLY A 137 -6.29 -3.01 3.31
CA GLY A 137 -5.33 -2.61 2.29
C GLY A 137 -5.74 -1.34 1.54
N VAL A 138 -4.77 -0.51 1.19
CA VAL A 138 -4.95 0.66 0.32
C VAL A 138 -3.96 0.57 -0.85
N ILE A 139 -4.47 0.46 -2.06
CA ILE A 139 -3.70 0.20 -3.27
C ILE A 139 -3.81 1.42 -4.20
N PHE A 140 -2.71 2.15 -4.31
CA PHE A 140 -2.58 3.21 -5.30
C PHE A 140 -1.83 2.69 -6.54
N SER A 141 -2.45 2.78 -7.72
CA SER A 141 -1.78 2.56 -9.02
C SER A 141 -0.91 1.29 -9.05
N GLY A 142 -1.52 0.12 -8.89
CA GLY A 142 -0.84 -1.15 -8.63
C GLY A 142 0.02 -1.74 -9.74
N MET A 143 1.12 -2.37 -9.33
CA MET A 143 2.07 -3.08 -10.20
C MET A 143 2.10 -4.57 -9.83
N PHE A 144 1.03 -5.27 -10.20
CA PHE A 144 0.88 -6.72 -10.02
C PHE A 144 0.10 -7.33 -11.18
N THR A 145 0.62 -8.40 -11.74
CA THR A 145 0.10 -9.11 -12.92
C THR A 145 0.36 -10.61 -12.78
N GLU A 146 -0.47 -11.42 -13.43
CA GLU A 146 -0.29 -12.88 -13.57
C GLU A 146 0.91 -13.26 -14.44
N ARG A 147 1.47 -12.31 -15.21
CA ARG A 147 2.63 -12.55 -16.07
C ARG A 147 3.95 -12.62 -15.31
N ALA A 148 4.01 -12.06 -14.11
CA ALA A 148 5.24 -11.99 -13.32
C ALA A 148 5.36 -13.21 -12.42
N ARG A 149 6.56 -13.81 -12.41
CA ARG A 149 6.95 -14.85 -11.47
C ARG A 149 7.53 -14.18 -10.23
N TYR A 150 6.66 -13.89 -9.25
CA TYR A 150 7.06 -13.24 -7.99
C TYR A 150 7.97 -14.12 -7.15
N PHE A 151 7.69 -15.42 -7.19
CA PHE A 151 8.40 -16.44 -6.45
C PHE A 151 8.81 -17.54 -7.43
N PRO A 152 9.87 -17.34 -8.24
CA PRO A 152 10.24 -18.28 -9.31
C PRO A 152 10.51 -19.71 -8.81
N GLN A 153 10.84 -19.86 -7.52
CA GLN A 153 11.05 -21.14 -6.84
C GLN A 153 9.73 -21.79 -6.35
N TYR A 154 8.64 -21.02 -6.32
CA TYR A 154 7.35 -21.35 -5.70
C TYR A 154 6.20 -20.98 -6.66
N ASP A 155 6.11 -21.69 -7.79
CA ASP A 155 5.15 -21.37 -8.85
C ASP A 155 3.68 -21.40 -8.37
N GLU A 156 3.33 -22.31 -7.46
CA GLU A 156 1.98 -22.39 -6.87
C GLU A 156 1.63 -21.15 -6.01
N ASP A 157 2.63 -20.50 -5.43
CA ASP A 157 2.47 -19.33 -4.57
C ASP A 157 2.42 -18.02 -5.37
N CYS A 158 2.99 -17.99 -6.58
CA CYS A 158 3.06 -16.80 -7.43
C CYS A 158 1.68 -16.17 -7.67
N LEU A 159 0.63 -16.97 -7.79
CA LEU A 159 -0.72 -16.46 -8.06
C LEU A 159 -1.50 -16.11 -6.80
N LYS A 160 -1.08 -16.54 -5.60
CA LYS A 160 -1.79 -16.26 -4.34
C LYS A 160 -1.90 -14.76 -4.07
N VAL A 161 -0.91 -13.96 -4.46
CA VAL A 161 -0.95 -12.49 -4.33
C VAL A 161 -2.05 -11.85 -5.21
N LEU A 162 -2.59 -12.60 -6.18
CA LEU A 162 -3.62 -12.16 -7.11
C LEU A 162 -5.01 -12.73 -6.81
N THR A 163 -5.16 -13.63 -5.84
CA THR A 163 -6.48 -14.17 -5.45
C THR A 163 -7.24 -13.21 -4.53
N GLU A 164 -8.39 -13.65 -4.00
CA GLU A 164 -9.28 -12.87 -3.13
C GLU A 164 -8.67 -12.46 -1.79
N PHE A 165 -9.00 -11.26 -1.33
CA PHE A 165 -8.66 -10.76 0.01
C PHE A 165 -9.91 -10.79 0.89
N GLN A 166 -9.75 -11.24 2.13
CA GLN A 166 -10.81 -11.22 3.13
C GLN A 166 -10.91 -9.86 3.83
N GLN A 167 -9.83 -9.09 3.80
CA GLN A 167 -9.74 -7.76 4.34
C GLN A 167 -10.41 -6.74 3.41
N PRO A 168 -10.98 -5.64 3.94
CA PRO A 168 -11.43 -4.51 3.15
C PRO A 168 -10.26 -3.90 2.33
N MET A 169 -10.50 -3.69 1.04
CA MET A 169 -9.51 -3.14 0.11
C MET A 169 -9.97 -1.84 -0.53
N LEU A 170 -9.14 -0.80 -0.51
CA LEU A 170 -9.37 0.44 -1.24
C LEU A 170 -8.43 0.51 -2.44
N TYR A 171 -8.99 0.62 -3.64
CA TYR A 171 -8.25 0.81 -4.89
C TYR A 171 -8.39 2.23 -5.39
N VAL A 172 -7.27 2.89 -5.64
CA VAL A 172 -7.22 4.23 -6.22
C VAL A 172 -6.30 4.22 -7.43
N TYR A 173 -6.82 4.54 -8.61
CA TYR A 173 -6.00 4.53 -9.82
C TYR A 173 -6.48 5.45 -10.93
N GLY A 174 -5.55 5.76 -11.82
CA GLY A 174 -5.77 6.68 -12.92
C GLY A 174 -6.36 6.01 -14.16
N ASP A 175 -7.32 6.65 -14.80
CA ASP A 175 -7.87 6.19 -16.09
C ASP A 175 -6.84 6.23 -17.22
N LYS A 176 -5.81 7.06 -17.08
CA LYS A 176 -4.65 7.17 -17.99
C LYS A 176 -3.44 6.40 -17.48
N ASP A 177 -3.56 5.65 -16.39
CA ASP A 177 -2.46 4.82 -15.90
C ASP A 177 -2.26 3.64 -16.87
N PRO A 178 -1.07 3.49 -17.50
CA PRO A 178 -0.79 2.35 -18.37
C PRO A 178 -0.88 1.00 -17.65
N LEU A 179 -0.84 0.99 -16.32
CA LEU A 179 -0.92 -0.20 -15.49
C LEU A 179 -2.33 -0.46 -14.92
N LYS A 180 -3.36 0.34 -15.26
CA LYS A 180 -4.71 0.19 -14.65
C LYS A 180 -5.31 -1.22 -14.80
N GLN A 181 -4.98 -1.91 -15.89
CA GLN A 181 -5.41 -3.29 -16.16
C GLN A 181 -4.96 -4.27 -15.07
N ASN A 182 -3.85 -3.99 -14.38
CA ASN A 182 -3.39 -4.79 -13.24
C ASN A 182 -4.42 -4.79 -12.12
N ILE A 183 -4.97 -3.61 -11.80
CA ILE A 183 -5.99 -3.46 -10.76
C ILE A 183 -7.31 -4.02 -11.26
N GLU A 184 -7.75 -3.65 -12.46
CA GLU A 184 -9.02 -4.12 -13.04
C GLU A 184 -9.08 -5.66 -13.11
N GLY A 185 -7.98 -6.31 -13.48
CA GLY A 185 -7.88 -7.77 -13.47
C GLY A 185 -7.83 -8.40 -12.08
N ALA A 186 -7.33 -7.68 -11.06
CA ALA A 186 -7.36 -8.15 -9.68
C ALA A 186 -8.73 -8.00 -9.03
N LEU A 187 -9.48 -6.93 -9.32
CA LEU A 187 -10.82 -6.68 -8.74
C LEU A 187 -11.81 -7.82 -9.03
N VAL A 188 -11.68 -8.51 -10.17
CA VAL A 188 -12.47 -9.72 -10.50
C VAL A 188 -12.28 -10.84 -9.46
N LYS A 189 -11.15 -10.82 -8.76
CA LYS A 189 -10.75 -11.85 -7.82
C LYS A 189 -10.95 -11.40 -6.39
N GLU A 190 -11.46 -10.20 -6.10
CA GLU A 190 -11.49 -9.63 -4.75
C GLU A 190 -12.88 -9.45 -4.16
N GLY A 191 -12.97 -9.59 -2.83
CA GLY A 191 -14.22 -9.55 -2.07
C GLY A 191 -14.65 -8.12 -1.73
N ASP A 192 -14.54 -7.73 -0.46
CA ASP A 192 -14.94 -6.41 0.02
C ASP A 192 -13.97 -5.32 -0.45
N TYR A 193 -14.34 -4.58 -1.50
CA TYR A 193 -13.52 -3.51 -2.05
C TYR A 193 -14.29 -2.21 -2.33
N THR A 194 -13.53 -1.12 -2.31
CA THR A 194 -13.94 0.23 -2.72
C THR A 194 -13.01 0.72 -3.84
N ILE A 195 -13.54 1.41 -4.85
CA ILE A 195 -12.77 1.90 -6.00
C ILE A 195 -12.94 3.41 -6.14
N ILE A 196 -11.82 4.10 -6.34
CA ILE A 196 -11.77 5.52 -6.71
C ILE A 196 -10.95 5.63 -8.00
N LYS A 197 -11.56 6.19 -9.05
CA LYS A 197 -10.88 6.44 -10.33
C LYS A 197 -10.59 7.93 -10.48
N HIS A 198 -9.45 8.28 -11.08
CA HIS A 198 -9.10 9.67 -11.34
C HIS A 198 -8.53 9.90 -12.74
N ASP A 199 -8.56 11.14 -13.23
CA ASP A 199 -8.18 11.46 -14.62
C ASP A 199 -6.66 11.47 -14.92
N TYR A 200 -5.83 11.30 -13.90
CA TYR A 200 -4.37 11.30 -14.02
C TYR A 200 -3.80 9.95 -14.47
N ALA A 201 -2.49 9.91 -14.70
CA ALA A 201 -1.74 8.69 -15.02
C ALA A 201 -1.29 7.98 -13.74
N HIS A 202 -0.09 7.39 -13.74
CA HIS A 202 0.46 6.59 -12.65
C HIS A 202 0.94 7.44 -11.47
N ASN A 203 0.04 7.82 -10.55
CA ASN A 203 0.37 8.64 -9.40
C ASN A 203 -0.49 8.32 -8.16
N ILE A 204 -0.17 8.99 -7.05
CA ILE A 204 -1.07 9.18 -5.91
C ILE A 204 -1.72 10.56 -6.12
N PRO A 205 -3.04 10.64 -6.39
CA PRO A 205 -3.72 11.89 -6.69
C PRO A 205 -3.93 12.75 -5.43
N LYS A 206 -4.07 14.07 -5.62
CA LYS A 206 -4.87 14.89 -4.69
C LYS A 206 -6.33 14.67 -5.08
N LEU A 207 -7.08 13.91 -4.28
CA LEU A 207 -8.51 13.69 -4.55
C LEU A 207 -9.31 14.99 -4.42
N LYS A 208 -10.36 15.09 -5.23
CA LYS A 208 -11.35 16.18 -5.18
C LYS A 208 -12.57 15.71 -4.39
N TYR A 209 -13.51 16.62 -4.12
CA TYR A 209 -14.61 16.42 -3.17
C TYR A 209 -15.29 15.05 -3.24
N ASP A 210 -15.85 14.66 -4.39
CA ASP A 210 -16.60 13.39 -4.53
C ASP A 210 -15.71 12.16 -4.27
N ASP A 211 -14.51 12.12 -4.87
CA ASP A 211 -13.56 11.02 -4.66
C ASP A 211 -13.05 10.97 -3.21
N LEU A 212 -12.89 12.14 -2.59
CA LEU A 212 -12.44 12.27 -1.21
C LEU A 212 -13.50 11.82 -0.21
N GLU A 213 -14.80 11.97 -0.54
CA GLU A 213 -15.90 11.43 0.27
C GLU A 213 -15.82 9.90 0.35
N GLU A 214 -15.58 9.23 -0.76
CA GLU A 214 -15.46 7.77 -0.77
C GLU A 214 -14.21 7.29 -0.03
N PHE A 215 -13.08 7.99 -0.21
CA PHE A 215 -11.86 7.73 0.57
C PHE A 215 -12.11 7.91 2.08
N THR A 216 -12.87 8.95 2.44
CA THR A 216 -13.28 9.22 3.81
C THR A 216 -14.13 8.10 4.38
N ARG A 217 -15.17 7.67 3.67
CA ARG A 217 -16.07 6.59 4.12
C ARG A 217 -15.31 5.30 4.36
N PHE A 218 -14.34 4.97 3.50
CA PHE A 218 -13.49 3.79 3.71
C PHE A 218 -12.70 3.90 5.03
N PHE A 219 -11.99 5.00 5.25
CA PHE A 219 -11.22 5.19 6.48
C PHE A 219 -12.08 5.33 7.74
N ASP A 220 -13.28 5.91 7.62
CA ASP A 220 -14.25 6.02 8.70
C ASP A 220 -14.73 4.64 9.15
N ARG A 221 -15.10 3.79 8.19
CA ARG A 221 -15.44 2.39 8.43
C ARG A 221 -14.28 1.64 9.11
N MET A 222 -13.04 1.84 8.66
CA MET A 222 -11.87 1.19 9.28
C MET A 222 -11.62 1.71 10.70
N TYR A 223 -11.82 3.01 10.93
CA TYR A 223 -11.67 3.64 12.23
C TYR A 223 -12.73 3.13 13.21
N TYR A 224 -13.99 3.08 12.79
CA TYR A 224 -15.10 2.52 13.55
C TYR A 224 -14.89 1.06 13.91
N ASN A 225 -14.46 0.23 12.96
CA ASN A 225 -14.18 -1.19 13.21
C ASN A 225 -13.10 -1.41 14.30
N ILE A 226 -12.22 -0.43 14.54
CA ILE A 226 -11.12 -0.53 15.49
C ILE A 226 -11.42 0.18 16.82
N ASN A 227 -12.13 1.31 16.77
CA ASN A 227 -12.36 2.17 17.93
C ASN A 227 -13.82 2.16 18.44
N GLY A 228 -14.78 1.70 17.64
CA GLY A 228 -16.21 1.70 17.98
C GLY A 228 -16.90 3.07 17.84
N GLU A 229 -16.23 4.05 17.24
CA GLU A 229 -16.74 5.40 16.99
C GLU A 229 -16.28 5.89 15.60
N ASN A 230 -17.01 6.85 15.02
CA ASN A 230 -16.69 7.42 13.71
C ASN A 230 -15.69 8.57 13.83
N MET A 231 -14.99 8.86 12.73
CA MET A 231 -14.19 10.06 12.59
C MET A 231 -15.10 11.29 12.49
N GLU A 232 -14.70 12.36 13.16
CA GLU A 232 -15.32 13.68 13.04
C GLU A 232 -14.43 14.55 12.14
N LEU A 233 -14.50 14.30 10.83
CA LEU A 233 -13.77 15.11 9.86
C LEU A 233 -14.53 16.38 9.52
N ASP A 234 -13.86 17.52 9.72
CA ASP A 234 -14.31 18.80 9.21
C ASP A 234 -13.53 19.14 7.94
N PHE A 235 -14.21 19.12 6.80
CA PHE A 235 -13.63 19.47 5.51
C PHE A 235 -13.60 20.98 5.26
N SER A 236 -14.23 21.80 6.10
CA SER A 236 -14.30 23.26 5.92
C SER A 236 -12.94 23.97 6.09
N ASP A 237 -12.00 23.33 6.79
CA ASP A 237 -10.64 23.83 7.01
C ASP A 237 -9.69 23.61 5.80
N PHE A 238 -10.14 22.89 4.77
CA PHE A 238 -9.28 22.49 3.65
C PHE A 238 -9.80 23.08 2.34
N ASP A 239 -8.91 23.77 1.60
CA ASP A 239 -9.15 24.19 0.21
C ASP A 239 -9.25 22.93 -0.70
N ILE A 240 -10.43 22.32 -0.71
CA ILE A 240 -10.83 21.17 -1.52
C ILE A 240 -11.45 21.66 -2.84
#